data_AF-A0A8E2EDL6-F1
#
_entry.id   AF-A0A8E2EDL6-F1
#
_cell.length_a   1.000
_cell.length_b   1.000
_cell.length_c   1.000
_cell.angle_alpha   90.00
_cell.angle_beta   90.00
_cell.angle_gamma   90.00
#
_symmetry.space_group_name_H-M   'P 1'
#
loop_
_entity.id
_entity.type
_entity.pdbx_description
1 polymer ?
#
loop_
_entity_poly.entity_id
_entity_poly.type
_entity_poly.pdbx_seq_one_letter_code
_entity_poly.pdbx_strand_id
1 'polypeptide(L)'
;MALSTVSLLTCIPLASISIHRCRLSWHFVLIGVWKLITSVTQSCVAIHRALLIHKATTPTSDTAILLQNTTPHLQQTQYQPAGSQPTQQRPGLYKQSNVTQTSFFHSSDNLPPEAHAKKPDLTPLYWLILYYLGTITGMVGLGALVIADFRQNYYVRCLTYGFIAIVVVLALTTGFYWYKRNLENSQGGYVALRSAYIYTFGGSFMTALAAFGFFSALYSDLVLGAIAGNWAGFPGNGNEILYWAWFAAKRIPMFSH
;
A
#
# COMPACT_ATOMS: atom_id res chain seq x y z
N MET A 1 -4.08 12.93 -8.36
CA MET A 1 -4.36 14.11 -7.51
C MET A 1 -5.85 14.35 -7.30
N ALA A 2 -6.67 14.45 -8.36
CA ALA A 2 -8.12 14.71 -8.23
C ALA A 2 -8.86 13.75 -7.27
N LEU A 3 -8.61 12.43 -7.37
CA LEU A 3 -9.20 11.43 -6.48
C LEU A 3 -8.85 11.65 -4.99
N SER A 4 -7.59 12.00 -4.69
CA SER A 4 -7.14 12.29 -3.32
C SER A 4 -7.82 13.53 -2.75
N THR A 5 -7.99 14.58 -3.57
CA THR A 5 -8.70 15.80 -3.17
C THR A 5 -10.17 15.53 -2.88
N VAL A 6 -10.84 14.75 -3.74
CA VAL A 6 -12.25 14.33 -3.52
C VAL A 6 -12.39 13.49 -2.25
N SER A 7 -11.45 12.59 -1.99
CA SER A 7 -11.43 11.79 -0.75
C SER A 7 -11.29 12.68 0.50
N LEU A 8 -10.43 13.70 0.49
CA LEU A 8 -10.30 14.64 1.61
C LEU A 8 -11.58 15.45 1.83
N LEU A 9 -12.15 15.98 0.76
CA LEU A 9 -13.39 16.77 0.79
C LEU A 9 -14.58 15.97 1.31
N THR A 10 -14.63 14.67 1.05
CA THR A 10 -15.72 13.80 1.51
C THR A 10 -15.48 13.24 2.91
N CYS A 11 -14.24 12.92 3.28
CA CYS A 11 -13.93 12.35 4.59
C CYS A 11 -14.07 13.35 5.75
N ILE A 12 -13.70 14.62 5.57
CA ILE A 12 -13.76 15.62 6.65
C ILE A 12 -15.21 15.87 7.11
N PRO A 13 -16.20 16.12 6.23
CA PRO A 13 -17.59 16.29 6.64
C PRO A 13 -18.18 15.02 7.24
N LEU A 14 -17.89 13.85 6.67
CA LEU A 14 -18.38 12.57 7.19
C LEU A 14 -17.88 12.30 8.60
N ALA A 15 -16.58 12.52 8.85
CA ALA A 15 -16.00 12.39 10.18
C ALA A 15 -16.62 13.39 11.15
N SER A 16 -16.78 14.66 10.74
CA SER A 16 -17.43 15.69 11.56
C SER A 16 -18.88 15.35 11.92
N ILE A 17 -19.67 14.89 10.96
CA ILE A 17 -21.06 14.45 11.19
C ILE A 17 -21.09 13.25 12.13
N SER A 18 -20.19 12.28 11.93
CA SER A 18 -20.09 11.10 12.80
C SER A 18 -19.75 11.49 14.23
N ILE A 19 -18.78 12.39 14.44
CA ILE A 19 -18.39 12.88 15.78
C ILE A 19 -19.57 13.59 16.43
N HIS A 20 -20.28 14.43 15.67
CA HIS A 20 -21.43 15.18 16.19
C HIS A 20 -22.60 14.26 16.59
N ARG A 21 -22.86 13.20 15.82
CA ARG A 21 -23.96 12.25 16.07
C ARG A 21 -23.63 11.22 17.15
N CYS A 22 -22.36 10.80 17.26
CA CYS A 22 -21.94 9.73 18.18
C CYS A 22 -21.44 10.25 19.54
N ARG A 23 -21.84 11.46 19.95
CA ARG A 23 -21.35 12.15 21.17
C ARG A 23 -21.51 11.33 22.46
N LEU A 24 -22.37 10.31 22.49
CA LEU A 24 -22.59 9.41 23.63
C LEU A 24 -21.69 8.16 23.67
N SER A 25 -20.87 7.89 22.66
CA SER A 25 -20.08 6.65 22.61
C SER A 25 -18.65 6.90 22.10
N TRP A 26 -17.71 6.90 23.03
CA TRP A 26 -16.28 7.12 22.79
C TRP A 26 -15.67 6.19 21.71
N HIS A 27 -16.17 4.96 21.61
CA HIS A 27 -15.71 3.98 20.63
C HIS A 27 -15.87 4.45 19.18
N PHE A 28 -17.01 5.07 18.84
CA PHE A 28 -17.27 5.55 17.48
C PHE A 28 -16.44 6.78 17.14
N VAL A 29 -16.16 7.64 18.14
CA VAL A 29 -15.28 8.79 17.98
C VAL A 29 -13.86 8.33 17.62
N LEU A 30 -13.32 7.32 18.31
CA LEU A 30 -11.99 6.76 18.03
C LEU A 30 -11.91 6.15 16.62
N ILE A 31 -12.94 5.43 16.19
CA ILE A 31 -13.00 4.86 14.82
C ILE A 31 -13.10 5.97 13.77
N GLY A 32 -13.89 7.02 14.02
CA GLY A 32 -14.02 8.18 13.14
C GLY A 32 -12.70 8.93 12.99
N VAL A 33 -12.01 9.20 14.10
CA VAL A 33 -10.69 9.85 14.11
C VAL A 33 -9.66 8.99 13.38
N TRP A 34 -9.64 7.68 13.61
CA TRP A 34 -8.75 6.77 12.89
C TRP A 34 -8.98 6.77 11.38
N LYS A 35 -10.24 6.67 10.94
CA LYS A 35 -10.60 6.72 9.52
C LYS A 35 -10.20 8.07 8.89
N LEU A 36 -10.33 9.16 9.64
CA LEU A 36 -9.89 10.48 9.18
C LEU A 36 -8.36 10.53 9.04
N ILE A 37 -7.61 10.15 10.07
CA ILE A 37 -6.13 10.19 10.04
C ILE A 37 -5.60 9.33 8.90
N THR A 38 -6.08 8.09 8.77
CA THR A 38 -5.62 7.18 7.70
C THR A 38 -5.92 7.73 6.31
N SER A 39 -7.10 8.30 6.08
CA SER A 39 -7.46 8.92 4.80
C SER A 39 -6.59 10.14 4.49
N VAL A 40 -6.34 11.00 5.50
CA VAL A 40 -5.50 12.19 5.33
C VAL A 40 -4.07 11.79 5.01
N THR A 41 -3.49 10.85 5.76
CA THR A 41 -2.11 10.41 5.54
C THR A 41 -1.96 9.74 4.17
N GLN A 42 -2.91 8.89 3.76
CA GLN A 42 -2.87 8.27 2.43
C GLN A 42 -2.94 9.31 1.31
N SER A 43 -3.79 10.34 1.47
CA SER A 43 -3.91 11.44 0.52
C SER A 43 -2.62 12.27 0.43
N CYS A 44 -2.00 12.60 1.57
CA CYS A 44 -0.72 13.30 1.62
C CYS A 44 0.42 12.51 0.98
N VAL A 45 0.51 11.20 1.24
CA VAL A 45 1.52 10.33 0.61
C VAL A 45 1.31 10.25 -0.90
N ALA A 46 0.07 10.13 -1.37
CA ALA A 46 -0.25 10.11 -2.79
C ALA A 46 0.13 11.43 -3.49
N ILE A 47 -0.18 12.57 -2.86
CA ILE A 47 0.21 13.90 -3.37
C ILE A 47 1.73 14.04 -3.39
N HIS A 48 2.42 13.64 -2.32
CA HIS A 48 3.88 13.69 -2.24
C HIS A 48 4.54 12.86 -3.36
N ARG A 49 4.06 11.63 -3.60
CA ARG A 49 4.54 10.80 -4.72
C ARG A 49 4.29 11.45 -6.07
N ALA A 50 3.11 12.02 -6.30
CA ALA A 50 2.80 12.71 -7.54
C ALA A 50 3.71 13.93 -7.78
N LEU A 51 4.04 14.69 -6.72
CA LEU A 51 4.98 15.81 -6.80
C LEU A 51 6.41 15.34 -7.10
N LEU A 52 6.86 14.22 -6.52
CA LEU A 52 8.17 13.66 -6.83
C LEU A 52 8.28 13.24 -8.30
N ILE A 53 7.27 12.57 -8.83
CA ILE A 53 7.23 12.17 -10.25
C ILE A 53 7.24 13.42 -11.14
N HIS A 54 6.42 14.43 -10.83
CA HIS A 54 6.40 15.66 -11.60
C HIS A 54 7.76 16.37 -11.61
N LYS A 55 8.45 16.43 -10.46
CA LYS A 55 9.80 17.02 -10.37
C LYS A 55 10.84 16.23 -11.15
N ALA A 56 10.70 14.91 -11.26
CA ALA A 56 11.58 14.09 -12.09
C ALA A 56 11.33 14.29 -13.60
N THR A 57 10.08 14.58 -13.99
CA THR A 57 9.71 14.76 -15.40
C THR A 57 10.01 16.16 -15.92
N THR A 58 10.06 17.20 -15.07
CA THR A 58 10.49 18.54 -15.51
C THR A 58 11.98 18.49 -15.85
N PRO A 59 12.37 18.47 -17.14
CA PRO A 59 13.77 18.51 -17.49
C PRO A 59 14.28 19.89 -17.08
N THR A 60 15.32 19.93 -16.26
CA THR A 60 16.10 21.16 -16.09
C THR A 60 16.51 21.63 -17.48
N SER A 61 16.24 22.90 -17.83
CA SER A 61 16.54 23.45 -19.16
C SER A 61 17.94 23.09 -19.67
N ASP A 62 18.92 22.91 -18.78
CA ASP A 62 20.29 22.53 -19.12
C ASP A 62 20.40 21.09 -19.69
N THR A 63 19.54 20.15 -19.25
CA THR A 63 19.44 18.82 -19.88
C THR A 63 18.58 18.81 -21.12
N ALA A 64 17.59 19.71 -21.23
CA ALA A 64 16.83 19.89 -22.47
C ALA A 64 17.74 20.38 -23.62
N ILE A 65 18.68 21.28 -23.33
CA ILE A 65 19.67 21.76 -24.32
C ILE A 65 20.66 20.65 -24.72
N LEU A 66 21.06 19.77 -23.78
CA LEU A 66 21.90 18.61 -24.11
C LEU A 66 21.14 17.52 -24.88
N LEU A 67 19.89 17.22 -24.54
CA LEU A 67 19.06 16.24 -25.27
C LEU A 67 18.66 16.74 -26.67
N GLN A 68 18.51 18.05 -26.85
CA GLN A 68 18.25 18.63 -28.17
C GLN A 68 19.45 18.47 -29.11
N ASN A 69 20.67 18.39 -28.57
CA ASN A 69 21.89 18.16 -29.35
C ASN A 69 22.21 16.66 -29.60
N THR A 70 21.45 15.75 -28.98
CA THR A 70 21.58 14.29 -29.18
C THR A 70 20.37 13.72 -29.90
N THR A 71 19.71 14.50 -30.75
CA THR A 71 18.78 13.93 -31.73
C THR A 71 19.60 13.01 -32.65
N PRO A 72 19.42 11.67 -32.58
CA PRO A 72 20.00 10.82 -33.61
C PRO A 72 19.34 11.26 -34.91
N HIS A 73 20.15 11.69 -35.86
CA HIS A 73 19.74 11.72 -37.26
C HIS A 73 19.01 10.40 -37.51
N LEU A 74 17.71 10.46 -37.78
CA LEU A 74 16.93 9.33 -38.27
C LEU A 74 17.61 8.90 -39.58
N GLN A 75 18.60 8.02 -39.48
CA GLN A 75 19.07 7.23 -40.60
C GLN A 75 17.88 6.34 -40.94
N GLN A 76 17.04 6.82 -41.85
CA GLN A 76 16.03 6.02 -42.54
C GLN A 76 16.76 4.78 -43.06
N THR A 77 16.60 3.67 -42.35
CA THR A 77 17.04 2.38 -42.83
C THR A 77 16.08 2.05 -43.96
N GLN A 78 16.55 2.30 -45.18
CA GLN A 78 15.84 1.99 -46.42
C GLN A 78 15.44 0.52 -46.39
N TYR A 79 14.13 0.26 -46.36
CA TYR A 79 13.57 -1.09 -46.36
C TYR A 79 14.02 -1.80 -47.65
N GLN A 80 14.95 -2.73 -47.52
CA GLN A 80 15.32 -3.66 -48.59
C GLN A 80 14.32 -4.81 -48.59
N PRO A 81 13.47 -4.96 -49.62
CA PRO A 81 12.55 -6.09 -49.72
C PRO A 81 13.35 -7.39 -49.85
N ALA A 82 12.87 -8.41 -49.15
CA ALA A 82 13.47 -9.73 -49.05
C ALA A 82 13.55 -10.43 -50.41
N GLY A 83 14.72 -10.32 -51.05
CA GLY A 83 15.12 -11.16 -52.18
C GLY A 83 15.89 -12.37 -51.69
N SER A 84 15.31 -13.54 -51.92
CA SER A 84 15.82 -14.90 -51.68
C SER A 84 17.35 -15.06 -51.67
N GLN A 85 17.90 -15.38 -50.50
CA GLN A 85 19.13 -16.16 -50.38
C GLN A 85 18.93 -17.30 -49.38
N PRO A 86 19.34 -18.54 -49.71
CA PRO A 86 19.17 -19.68 -48.83
C PRO A 86 20.32 -19.76 -47.81
N THR A 87 19.93 -20.16 -46.60
CA THR A 87 20.72 -20.92 -45.61
C THR A 87 22.06 -20.34 -45.17
N GLN A 88 22.08 -19.73 -43.97
CA GLN A 88 23.01 -20.20 -42.93
C GLN A 88 22.54 -19.79 -41.53
N GLN A 89 22.49 -20.79 -40.65
CA GLN A 89 22.08 -20.74 -39.26
C GLN A 89 22.95 -19.78 -38.44
N ARG A 90 22.31 -18.93 -37.63
CA ARG A 90 22.75 -18.64 -36.26
C ARG A 90 21.56 -18.08 -35.46
N PRO A 91 21.04 -18.79 -34.44
CA PRO A 91 19.97 -18.28 -33.59
C PRO A 91 20.56 -17.29 -32.57
N GLY A 92 20.79 -16.06 -33.00
CA GLY A 92 21.05 -14.93 -32.11
C GLY A 92 19.71 -14.43 -31.57
N LEU A 93 19.24 -15.05 -30.50
CA LEU A 93 18.05 -14.65 -29.74
C LEU A 93 18.18 -13.15 -29.39
N TYR A 94 17.37 -12.30 -30.02
CA TYR A 94 17.31 -10.87 -29.69
C TYR A 94 16.91 -10.73 -28.23
N LYS A 95 17.90 -10.46 -27.38
CA LYS A 95 17.72 -10.15 -25.97
C LYS A 95 17.21 -8.71 -25.89
N GLN A 96 15.90 -8.55 -26.08
CA GLN A 96 15.22 -7.29 -25.86
C GLN A 96 15.20 -7.01 -24.35
N SER A 97 16.24 -6.35 -23.84
CA SER A 97 16.31 -5.86 -22.46
C SER A 97 15.49 -4.58 -22.31
N ASN A 98 14.20 -4.63 -22.64
CA ASN A 98 13.22 -3.66 -22.14
C ASN A 98 12.72 -4.16 -20.79
N VAL A 99 13.65 -4.30 -19.83
CA VAL A 99 13.26 -4.34 -18.43
C VAL A 99 13.03 -2.89 -18.07
N THR A 100 11.76 -2.47 -18.09
CA THR A 100 11.32 -1.26 -17.37
C THR A 100 11.55 -1.53 -15.89
N GLN A 101 12.81 -1.39 -15.47
CA GLN A 101 13.21 -1.54 -14.09
C GLN A 101 12.69 -0.30 -13.40
N THR A 102 11.56 -0.45 -12.69
CA THR A 102 11.04 0.56 -11.79
C THR A 102 12.08 0.74 -10.69
N SER A 103 13.05 1.63 -10.91
CA SER A 103 14.18 1.90 -10.04
C SER A 103 13.70 2.68 -8.82
N PHE A 104 13.00 2.00 -7.92
CA PHE A 104 12.59 2.54 -6.63
C PHE A 104 13.78 2.62 -5.65
N PHE A 105 14.86 1.86 -5.92
CA PHE A 105 16.08 1.82 -5.11
C PHE A 105 17.31 1.72 -6.03
N HIS A 106 17.66 2.80 -6.73
CA HIS A 106 18.99 2.87 -7.35
C HIS A 106 19.96 3.34 -6.26
N SER A 107 20.82 2.45 -5.77
CA SER A 107 22.00 2.86 -5.00
C SER A 107 22.92 3.65 -5.94
N SER A 108 23.09 4.93 -5.65
CA SER A 108 23.94 5.85 -6.40
C SER A 108 25.41 5.64 -6.04
N ASP A 109 25.96 4.47 -6.33
CA ASP A 109 27.32 4.12 -5.86
C ASP A 109 28.45 4.54 -6.81
N ASN A 110 28.17 5.19 -7.95
CA ASN A 110 29.18 5.49 -8.98
C ASN A 110 29.32 6.99 -9.36
N LEU A 111 28.93 7.93 -8.49
CA LEU A 111 29.19 9.36 -8.74
C LEU A 111 30.51 9.82 -8.09
N PRO A 112 31.29 10.70 -8.75
CA PRO A 112 32.59 11.17 -8.27
C PRO A 112 32.49 11.85 -6.89
N PRO A 113 33.54 11.76 -6.06
CA PRO A 113 33.50 12.01 -4.61
C PRO A 113 33.30 13.47 -4.16
N GLU A 114 32.99 14.42 -5.05
CA GLU A 114 32.86 15.84 -4.70
C GLU A 114 31.41 16.39 -4.70
N ALA A 115 30.40 15.53 -4.84
CA ALA A 115 29.01 15.96 -4.72
C ALA A 115 28.59 15.99 -3.24
N HIS A 116 28.51 17.21 -2.68
CA HIS A 116 27.95 17.56 -1.38
C HIS A 116 26.98 16.51 -0.81
N ALA A 117 27.33 15.94 0.35
CA ALA A 117 26.51 15.01 1.11
C ALA A 117 25.09 15.58 1.31
N LYS A 118 24.17 15.24 0.41
CA LYS A 118 22.79 15.69 0.46
C LYS A 118 22.15 14.99 1.65
N LYS A 119 21.78 15.77 2.68
CA LYS A 119 21.14 15.23 3.89
C LYS A 119 19.93 14.38 3.47
N PRO A 120 19.74 13.19 4.06
CA PRO A 120 18.60 12.34 3.73
C PRO A 120 17.30 13.09 4.02
N ASP A 121 16.42 13.17 3.03
CA ASP A 121 15.08 13.74 3.21
C ASP A 121 14.28 12.82 4.13
N LEU A 122 14.16 13.21 5.41
CA LEU A 122 13.41 12.47 6.45
C LEU A 122 11.91 12.76 6.41
N THR A 123 11.46 13.67 5.54
CA THR A 123 10.05 14.03 5.33
C THR A 123 9.10 12.83 5.17
N PRO A 124 9.39 11.78 4.38
CA PRO A 124 8.50 10.62 4.25
C PRO A 124 8.35 9.82 5.55
N LEU A 125 9.35 9.83 6.42
CA LEU A 125 9.35 9.08 7.67
C LEU A 125 8.35 9.66 8.67
N TYR A 126 8.18 10.98 8.68
CA TYR A 126 7.19 11.65 9.55
C TYR A 126 5.75 11.22 9.22
N TRP A 127 5.41 11.15 7.93
CA TRP A 127 4.10 10.68 7.49
C TRP A 127 3.83 9.22 7.90
N LEU A 128 4.85 8.38 7.86
CA LEU A 128 4.75 6.99 8.28
C LEU A 128 4.48 6.86 9.79
N ILE A 129 5.14 7.67 10.61
CA ILE A 129 4.92 7.69 12.07
C ILE A 129 3.47 8.10 12.37
N LEU A 130 2.96 9.13 11.68
CA LEU A 130 1.60 9.63 11.87
C LEU A 130 0.55 8.60 11.44
N TYR A 131 0.80 7.90 10.33
CA TYR A 131 -0.01 6.75 9.91
C TYR A 131 -0.03 5.66 11.00
N TYR A 132 1.15 5.31 11.53
CA TYR A 132 1.29 4.27 12.54
C TYR A 132 0.54 4.61 13.84
N LEU A 133 0.70 5.83 14.35
CA LEU A 133 -0.05 6.32 15.51
C LEU A 133 -1.57 6.30 15.28
N GLY A 134 -2.00 6.68 14.08
CA GLY A 134 -3.40 6.56 13.66
C GLY A 134 -3.89 5.12 13.74
N THR A 135 -3.13 4.17 13.19
CA THR A 135 -3.49 2.74 13.25
C THR A 135 -3.60 2.22 14.69
N ILE A 136 -2.65 2.51 15.57
CA ILE A 136 -2.71 2.08 16.98
C ILE A 136 -3.99 2.61 17.64
N THR A 137 -4.27 3.91 17.48
CA THR A 137 -5.46 4.54 18.07
C THR A 137 -6.75 3.89 17.55
N GLY A 138 -6.82 3.61 16.26
CA GLY A 138 -7.95 2.91 15.63
C GLY A 138 -8.14 1.50 16.15
N MET A 139 -7.05 0.76 16.32
CA MET A 139 -7.07 -0.61 16.82
C MET A 139 -7.55 -0.68 18.28
N VAL A 140 -7.14 0.26 19.12
CA VAL A 140 -7.63 0.36 20.50
C VAL A 140 -9.13 0.63 20.54
N GLY A 141 -9.62 1.58 19.74
CA GLY A 141 -11.05 1.89 19.66
C GLY A 141 -11.89 0.70 19.17
N LEU A 142 -11.38 -0.02 18.17
CA LEU A 142 -12.01 -1.20 17.62
C LEU A 142 -11.99 -2.37 18.60
N GLY A 143 -10.89 -2.60 19.31
CA GLY A 143 -10.80 -3.62 20.36
C GLY A 143 -11.80 -3.38 21.49
N ALA A 144 -11.92 -2.14 21.96
CA ALA A 144 -12.88 -1.77 22.99
C ALA A 144 -14.34 -1.98 22.53
N LEU A 145 -14.66 -1.68 21.26
CA LEU A 145 -15.98 -1.94 20.68
C LEU A 145 -16.27 -3.44 20.59
N VAL A 146 -15.30 -4.24 20.11
CA VAL A 146 -15.45 -5.70 20.05
C VAL A 146 -15.67 -6.25 21.44
N ILE A 147 -14.87 -5.88 22.45
CA ILE A 147 -15.02 -6.38 23.83
C ILE A 147 -16.41 -6.06 24.39
N ALA A 148 -16.93 -4.86 24.16
CA ALA A 148 -18.25 -4.46 24.63
C ALA A 148 -19.36 -5.32 24.02
N ASP A 149 -19.27 -5.62 22.72
CA ASP A 149 -20.31 -6.34 21.99
C ASP A 149 -20.11 -7.87 21.96
N PHE A 150 -18.91 -8.34 22.27
CA PHE A 150 -18.50 -9.75 22.16
C PHE A 150 -19.39 -10.68 22.96
N ARG A 151 -19.90 -10.24 24.12
CA ARG A 151 -20.73 -11.11 24.98
C ARG A 151 -22.15 -11.29 24.46
N GLN A 152 -22.68 -10.36 23.68
CA GLN A 152 -24.08 -10.40 23.25
C GLN A 152 -24.26 -10.97 21.85
N ASN A 153 -23.36 -10.68 20.91
CA ASN A 153 -23.58 -11.02 19.50
C ASN A 153 -22.70 -12.19 19.02
N TYR A 154 -23.35 -13.33 18.69
CA TYR A 154 -22.68 -14.52 18.14
C TYR A 154 -21.91 -14.21 16.84
N TYR A 155 -22.50 -13.39 15.97
CA TYR A 155 -21.89 -13.09 14.68
C TYR A 155 -20.60 -12.28 14.79
N VAL A 156 -20.50 -11.36 15.76
CA VAL A 156 -19.27 -10.60 16.00
C VAL A 156 -18.15 -11.56 16.39
N ARG A 157 -18.43 -12.57 17.23
CA ARG A 157 -17.43 -13.60 17.57
C ARG A 157 -16.94 -14.36 16.35
N CYS A 158 -17.88 -14.83 15.51
CA CYS A 158 -17.53 -15.56 14.29
C CYS A 158 -16.64 -14.73 13.38
N LEU A 159 -16.95 -13.44 13.20
CA LEU A 159 -16.09 -12.51 12.44
C LEU A 159 -14.72 -12.34 13.09
N THR A 160 -14.65 -12.15 14.41
CA THR A 160 -13.36 -11.97 15.11
C THR A 160 -12.48 -13.20 14.93
N TYR A 161 -13.03 -14.41 15.06
CA TYR A 161 -12.29 -15.65 14.85
C TYR A 161 -11.82 -15.81 13.40
N GLY A 162 -12.69 -15.53 12.42
CA GLY A 162 -12.32 -15.56 11.00
C GLY A 162 -11.20 -14.58 10.67
N PHE A 163 -11.28 -13.36 11.21
CA PHE A 163 -10.26 -12.33 11.05
C PHE A 163 -8.90 -12.76 11.65
N ILE A 164 -8.89 -13.22 12.90
CA ILE A 164 -7.68 -13.70 13.56
C ILE A 164 -7.07 -14.87 12.79
N ALA A 165 -7.90 -15.82 12.35
CA ALA A 165 -7.44 -16.97 11.58
C ALA A 165 -6.72 -16.56 10.30
N ILE A 166 -7.28 -15.63 9.52
CA ILE A 166 -6.65 -15.13 8.27
C ILE A 166 -5.31 -14.46 8.56
N VAL A 167 -5.24 -13.58 9.57
CA VAL A 167 -4.00 -12.87 9.93
C VAL A 167 -2.92 -13.86 10.38
N VAL A 168 -3.27 -14.84 11.22
CA VAL A 168 -2.35 -15.88 11.68
C VAL A 168 -1.87 -16.74 10.52
N VAL A 169 -2.76 -17.18 9.62
CA VAL A 169 -2.38 -17.97 8.45
C VAL A 169 -1.40 -17.21 7.56
N LEU A 170 -1.65 -15.94 7.25
CA LEU A 170 -0.75 -15.12 6.42
C LEU A 170 0.63 -14.92 7.08
N ALA A 171 0.65 -14.70 8.39
CA ALA A 171 1.91 -14.58 9.14
C ALA A 171 2.70 -15.90 9.08
N LEU A 172 2.04 -17.03 9.33
CA LEU A 172 2.65 -18.36 9.30
C LEU A 172 3.16 -18.73 7.90
N THR A 173 2.39 -18.48 6.84
CA THR A 173 2.84 -18.74 5.46
C THR A 173 4.05 -17.90 5.09
N THR A 174 4.12 -16.65 5.57
CA THR A 174 5.25 -15.76 5.31
C THR A 174 6.48 -16.17 6.09
N GLY A 175 6.31 -16.55 7.37
CA GLY A 175 7.37 -17.15 8.17
C GLY A 175 7.91 -18.42 7.53
N PHE A 176 7.04 -19.33 7.07
CA PHE A 176 7.45 -20.55 6.39
C PHE A 176 8.21 -20.28 5.09
N TYR A 177 7.75 -19.31 4.29
CA TYR A 177 8.43 -18.87 3.07
C TYR A 177 9.85 -18.36 3.35
N TRP A 178 10.00 -17.43 4.30
CA TRP A 178 11.32 -16.89 4.67
C TRP A 178 12.23 -17.94 5.29
N TYR A 179 11.67 -18.83 6.10
CA TYR A 179 12.41 -19.94 6.69
C TYR A 179 12.98 -20.87 5.61
N LYS A 180 12.15 -21.31 4.66
CA LYS A 180 12.59 -22.16 3.53
C LYS A 180 13.65 -21.46 2.69
N ARG A 181 13.44 -20.17 2.38
CA ARG A 181 14.38 -19.37 1.59
C ARG A 181 15.75 -19.25 2.26
N ASN A 182 15.79 -19.15 3.58
CA ASN A 182 17.05 -19.06 4.31
C ASN A 182 17.75 -20.41 4.47
N LEU A 183 17.02 -21.52 4.55
CA LEU A 183 17.60 -22.87 4.56
C LEU A 183 18.35 -23.18 3.26
N GLU A 184 17.79 -22.81 2.11
CA GLU A 184 18.41 -23.03 0.79
C GLU A 184 19.73 -22.25 0.62
N ASN A 185 19.87 -21.10 1.28
CA ASN A 185 21.04 -20.23 1.15
C ASN A 185 22.11 -20.44 2.24
N SER A 186 21.88 -21.33 3.21
CA SER A 186 22.75 -21.44 4.39
C SER A 186 23.94 -22.37 4.17
N GLN A 187 25.01 -21.83 3.58
CA GLN A 187 26.36 -22.42 3.68
C GLN A 187 27.12 -22.02 4.97
N GLY A 188 26.47 -21.31 5.91
CA GLY A 188 27.15 -20.56 6.98
C GLY A 188 26.78 -20.93 8.42
N GLY A 189 26.82 -22.20 8.83
CA GLY A 189 26.82 -22.63 10.24
C GLY A 189 25.86 -21.88 11.21
N TYR A 190 26.31 -21.61 12.44
CA TYR A 190 25.50 -21.00 13.51
C TYR A 190 25.10 -19.55 13.23
N VAL A 191 25.95 -18.77 12.56
CA VAL A 191 25.70 -17.35 12.26
C VAL A 191 24.57 -17.20 11.23
N ALA A 192 24.53 -18.05 10.20
CA ALA A 192 23.44 -18.08 9.23
C ALA A 192 22.11 -18.44 9.90
N LEU A 193 22.13 -19.36 10.87
CA LEU A 193 20.94 -19.80 11.59
C LEU A 193 20.33 -18.67 12.45
N ARG A 194 21.16 -17.90 13.17
CA ARG A 194 20.68 -16.73 13.93
C ARG A 194 20.10 -15.65 13.01
N SER A 195 20.79 -15.38 11.90
CA SER A 195 20.34 -14.43 10.89
C SER A 195 18.99 -14.83 10.29
N ALA A 196 18.84 -16.11 9.91
CA ALA A 196 17.62 -16.68 9.39
C ALA A 196 16.44 -16.51 10.37
N TYR A 197 16.65 -16.73 11.67
CA TYR A 197 15.61 -16.49 12.68
C TYR A 197 15.18 -15.03 12.75
N ILE A 198 16.14 -14.09 12.76
CA ILE A 198 15.83 -12.66 12.84
C ILE A 198 15.04 -12.21 11.61
N TYR A 199 15.45 -12.60 10.40
CA TYR A 199 14.75 -12.24 9.17
C TYR A 199 13.39 -12.93 9.05
N THR A 200 13.28 -14.19 9.45
CA THR A 200 12.01 -14.92 9.43
C THR A 200 11.01 -14.30 10.40
N PHE A 201 11.45 -14.04 11.63
CA PHE A 201 10.60 -13.42 12.65
C PHE A 201 10.23 -11.98 12.27
N GLY A 202 11.20 -11.20 11.80
CA GLY A 202 10.97 -9.82 11.34
C GLY A 202 10.02 -9.76 10.15
N GLY A 203 10.20 -10.62 9.15
CA GLY A 203 9.34 -10.70 7.97
C GLY A 203 7.92 -11.16 8.31
N SER A 204 7.79 -12.19 9.15
CA SER A 204 6.50 -12.68 9.65
C SER A 204 5.77 -11.60 10.46
N PHE A 205 6.48 -10.90 11.35
CA PHE A 205 5.91 -9.84 12.18
C PHE A 205 5.45 -8.65 11.34
N MET A 206 6.27 -8.18 10.41
CA MET A 206 5.90 -7.08 9.52
C MET A 206 4.71 -7.45 8.62
N THR A 207 4.64 -8.70 8.16
CA THR A 207 3.51 -9.17 7.36
C THR A 207 2.24 -9.29 8.19
N ALA A 208 2.34 -9.78 9.43
CA ALA A 208 1.22 -9.79 10.37
C ALA A 208 0.70 -8.38 10.63
N LEU A 209 1.60 -7.41 10.84
CA LEU A 209 1.25 -6.01 11.09
C LEU A 209 0.59 -5.36 9.87
N ALA A 210 1.12 -5.61 8.67
CA ALA A 210 0.54 -5.13 7.42
C ALA A 210 -0.83 -5.76 7.13
N ALA A 211 -0.95 -7.08 7.26
CA ALA A 211 -2.21 -7.80 7.09
C ALA A 211 -3.24 -7.34 8.11
N PHE A 212 -2.85 -7.25 9.38
CA PHE A 212 -3.71 -6.75 10.44
C PHE A 212 -4.21 -5.34 10.17
N GLY A 213 -3.34 -4.40 9.78
CA GLY A 213 -3.74 -3.03 9.42
C GLY A 213 -4.69 -2.97 8.21
N PHE A 214 -4.46 -3.81 7.20
CA PHE A 214 -5.32 -3.89 6.02
C PHE A 214 -6.69 -4.49 6.34
N PHE A 215 -6.70 -5.68 6.95
CA PHE A 215 -7.94 -6.37 7.29
C PHE A 215 -8.69 -5.66 8.41
N SER A 216 -8.06 -4.90 9.30
CA SER A 216 -8.77 -4.20 10.38
C SER A 216 -9.73 -3.15 9.84
N ALA A 217 -9.38 -2.52 8.71
CA ALA A 217 -10.27 -1.61 8.01
C ALA A 217 -11.50 -2.37 7.48
N LEU A 218 -11.31 -3.56 6.89
CA LEU A 218 -12.40 -4.42 6.43
C LEU A 218 -13.27 -4.91 7.59
N TYR A 219 -12.63 -5.37 8.66
CA TYR A 219 -13.27 -5.87 9.85
C TYR A 219 -14.09 -4.79 10.56
N SER A 220 -13.58 -3.55 10.65
CA SER A 220 -14.32 -2.41 11.19
C SER A 220 -15.63 -2.19 10.45
N ASP A 221 -15.62 -2.26 9.12
CA ASP A 221 -16.81 -2.05 8.31
C ASP A 221 -17.82 -3.20 8.45
N LEU A 222 -17.33 -4.44 8.54
CA LEU A 222 -18.16 -5.64 8.78
C LEU A 222 -18.79 -5.66 10.18
N VAL A 223 -18.04 -5.29 11.22
CA VAL A 223 -18.57 -5.21 12.59
C VAL A 223 -19.62 -4.10 12.70
N LEU A 224 -19.43 -2.97 12.02
CA LEU A 224 -20.45 -1.93 11.97
C LEU A 224 -21.73 -2.41 11.27
N GLY A 225 -21.60 -3.14 10.16
CA GLY A 225 -22.75 -3.77 9.48
C GLY A 225 -23.44 -4.83 10.34
N ALA A 226 -22.65 -5.59 11.10
CA ALA A 226 -23.14 -6.59 12.04
C ALA A 226 -24.01 -5.98 13.14
N ILE A 227 -23.52 -4.90 13.75
CA ILE A 227 -24.21 -4.17 14.83
C ILE A 227 -25.47 -3.48 14.29
N ALA A 228 -25.43 -3.00 13.04
CA ALA A 228 -26.60 -2.45 12.36
C ALA A 228 -27.67 -3.51 12.02
N GLY A 229 -27.41 -4.80 12.27
CA GLY A 229 -28.35 -5.90 12.02
C GLY A 229 -28.58 -6.20 10.54
N ASN A 230 -27.77 -5.62 9.62
CA ASN A 230 -27.94 -5.80 8.18
C ASN A 230 -26.62 -6.13 7.50
N TRP A 231 -26.26 -7.42 7.54
CA TRP A 231 -25.00 -7.97 7.03
C TRP A 231 -24.85 -7.92 5.52
N ALA A 232 -25.97 -8.06 4.80
CA ALA A 232 -25.99 -8.19 3.35
C ALA A 232 -26.45 -6.91 2.65
N GLY A 233 -26.85 -5.88 3.42
CA GLY A 233 -27.60 -4.76 2.86
C GLY A 233 -28.85 -5.23 2.14
N PHE A 234 -29.53 -6.24 2.69
CA PHE A 234 -30.82 -6.66 2.14
C PHE A 234 -31.85 -5.58 2.48
N PRO A 235 -32.57 -5.05 1.47
CA PRO A 235 -33.26 -3.79 1.61
C PRO A 235 -34.52 -3.89 2.45
N GLY A 236 -34.64 -2.99 3.42
CA GLY A 236 -35.85 -2.81 4.21
C GLY A 236 -36.10 -1.37 4.64
N ASN A 237 -35.09 -0.49 4.70
CA ASN A 237 -35.26 0.86 5.28
C ASN A 237 -34.25 1.90 4.72
N GLY A 238 -34.43 2.34 3.46
CA GLY A 238 -34.15 3.69 2.94
C GLY A 238 -32.73 4.28 2.92
N ASN A 239 -31.78 3.82 3.74
CA ASN A 239 -30.46 4.42 3.92
C ASN A 239 -29.29 3.56 3.40
N GLU A 240 -29.62 2.49 2.68
CA GLU A 240 -28.68 1.43 2.29
C GLU A 240 -27.78 1.84 1.13
N ILE A 241 -28.31 2.65 0.20
CA ILE A 241 -27.55 3.24 -0.91
C ILE A 241 -26.41 4.11 -0.39
N LEU A 242 -26.64 4.87 0.70
CA LEU A 242 -25.61 5.70 1.31
C LEU A 242 -24.47 4.87 1.92
N TYR A 243 -24.79 3.73 2.54
CA TYR A 243 -23.77 2.82 3.08
C TYR A 243 -22.95 2.16 1.96
N TRP A 244 -23.59 1.64 0.92
CA TRP A 244 -22.91 1.01 -0.21
C TRP A 244 -22.12 2.00 -1.06
N ALA A 245 -22.65 3.21 -1.28
CA ALA A 245 -21.92 4.27 -1.96
C ALA A 245 -20.67 4.67 -1.16
N TRP A 246 -20.77 4.78 0.17
CA TRP A 246 -19.61 5.02 1.03
C TRP A 246 -18.59 3.87 0.97
N PHE A 247 -19.07 2.63 1.02
CA PHE A 247 -18.24 1.43 0.95
C PHE A 247 -17.51 1.31 -0.39
N ALA A 248 -18.21 1.52 -1.50
CA ALA A 248 -17.64 1.47 -2.85
C ALA A 248 -16.68 2.65 -3.08
N ALA A 249 -17.07 3.87 -2.73
CA ALA A 249 -16.25 5.07 -2.90
C ALA A 249 -14.92 4.96 -2.14
N LYS A 250 -14.90 4.32 -0.97
CA LYS A 250 -13.69 4.09 -0.18
C LYS A 250 -12.76 3.03 -0.79
N ARG A 251 -13.30 2.08 -1.56
CA ARG A 251 -12.55 0.92 -2.09
C ARG A 251 -12.14 1.03 -3.56
N ILE A 252 -12.88 1.78 -4.39
CA ILE A 252 -12.53 2.02 -5.80
C ILE A 252 -11.11 2.59 -5.97
N PRO A 253 -10.62 3.53 -5.13
CA PRO A 253 -9.25 4.03 -5.25
C PRO A 253 -8.17 2.97 -5.00
N MET A 254 -8.48 1.86 -4.33
CA MET A 254 -7.53 0.76 -4.12
C MET A 254 -7.36 -0.11 -5.37
N PHE A 255 -8.32 -0.08 -6.31
CA PHE A 255 -8.25 -0.82 -7.57
C PHE A 255 -7.70 0.01 -8.74
N SER A 256 -7.45 1.31 -8.56
CA SER A 256 -6.97 2.18 -9.64
C SER A 256 -5.44 2.14 -9.81
N HIS A 257 -4.80 1.02 -9.46
CA HIS A 257 -3.35 0.89 -9.39
C HIS A 257 -2.73 0.23 -10.62
#